data_AF-A0A1V4R5Y3-F1
#
_entry.id   AF-A0A1V4R5Y3-F1
#
_cell.length_a   1.000
_cell.length_b   1.000
_cell.length_c   1.000
_cell.angle_alpha   90.00
_cell.angle_beta   90.00
_cell.angle_gamma   90.00
#
_symmetry.space_group_name_H-M   'P 1'
#
loop_
_entity.id
_entity.type
_entity.pdbx_description
1 polymer ?
#
loop_
_entity_poly.entity_id
_entity_poly.type
_entity_poly.pdbx_seq_one_letter_code
_entity_poly.pdbx_strand_id
1 'polypeptide(L)'
;MNTKKLKKYIFYVFIIAIFFIILSIVFSFHAIYTGVKNVSVEAKQEFGEDCVHSLMLYIRSDDHNEKDKIHAVWALGQLADSNVVPFLEDLQKEYACEKEQTKTKICYEILKAIKWSVHGNLTNWM
;
A
#
# COMPACT_ATOMS: atom_id res chain seq x y z
N MET A 1 -37.75 20.01 25.86
CA MET A 1 -36.82 20.41 24.77
C MET A 1 -37.56 20.38 23.43
N ASN A 2 -37.48 21.42 22.60
CA ASN A 2 -38.22 21.50 21.34
C ASN A 2 -37.74 20.43 20.34
N THR A 3 -38.60 19.51 19.96
CA THR A 3 -38.30 18.36 19.08
C THR A 3 -37.73 18.78 17.72
N LYS A 4 -38.12 19.95 17.19
CA LYS A 4 -37.55 20.53 15.96
C LYS A 4 -36.10 20.98 16.16
N LYS A 5 -35.80 21.59 17.32
CA LYS A 5 -34.42 22.00 17.67
C LYS A 5 -33.54 20.78 17.90
N LEU A 6 -34.04 19.74 18.58
CA LEU A 6 -33.30 18.49 18.81
C LEU A 6 -32.92 17.78 17.50
N LYS A 7 -33.87 17.62 16.56
CA LYS A 7 -33.59 17.02 15.24
C LYS A 7 -32.52 17.79 14.47
N LYS A 8 -32.53 19.13 14.56
CA LYS A 8 -31.52 20.00 13.92
C LYS A 8 -30.13 19.78 14.52
N TYR A 9 -30.01 19.65 15.84
CA TYR A 9 -28.73 19.35 16.49
C TYR A 9 -28.20 17.97 16.11
N ILE A 10 -29.05 16.94 16.11
CA ILE A 10 -28.66 15.59 15.69
C ILE A 10 -28.14 15.62 14.25
N PHE A 11 -28.82 16.34 13.37
CA PHE A 11 -28.39 16.50 11.98
C PHE A 11 -27.02 17.18 11.85
N TYR A 12 -26.75 18.25 12.62
CA TYR A 12 -25.43 18.89 12.61
C TYR A 12 -24.32 17.99 13.15
N VAL A 13 -24.57 17.29 14.26
CA VAL A 13 -23.60 16.32 14.81
C VAL A 13 -23.29 15.23 13.78
N PHE A 14 -24.31 14.74 13.07
CA PHE A 14 -24.14 13.76 12.00
C PHE A 14 -23.29 14.28 10.84
N ILE A 15 -23.54 15.51 10.36
CA ILE A 15 -22.72 16.12 9.29
C ILE A 15 -21.27 16.29 9.74
N ILE A 16 -21.05 16.76 10.96
CA ILE A 16 -19.70 16.95 11.51
C ILE A 16 -18.98 15.60 11.60
N ALA A 17 -19.67 14.54 12.04
CA ALA A 17 -19.11 13.19 12.09
C ALA A 17 -18.72 12.69 10.68
N ILE A 18 -19.58 12.87 9.68
CA ILE A 18 -19.27 12.52 8.28
C ILE A 18 -18.04 13.29 7.79
N PHE A 19 -17.97 14.59 8.07
CA PHE A 19 -16.84 15.42 7.67
C PHE A 19 -15.51 14.86 8.22
N PHE A 20 -15.46 14.48 9.50
CA PHE A 20 -14.26 13.89 10.09
C PHE A 20 -13.91 12.51 9.50
N ILE A 21 -14.91 11.70 9.15
CA ILE A 21 -14.69 10.41 8.47
C ILE A 21 -14.06 10.65 7.09
N ILE A 22 -14.60 11.59 6.31
CA ILE A 22 -14.05 11.94 4.99
C ILE A 22 -12.61 12.46 5.14
N LEU A 23 -12.36 13.35 6.10
CA LEU A 23 -11.03 13.89 6.35
C LEU A 23 -10.02 12.78 6.70
N SER A 24 -10.41 11.81 7.53
CA SER A 24 -9.59 10.65 7.88
C SER A 24 -9.25 9.77 6.66
N ILE A 25 -10.22 9.55 5.78
CA ILE A 25 -10.01 8.78 4.54
C ILE A 25 -9.02 9.51 3.61
N VAL A 26 -9.22 10.81 3.39
CA VAL A 26 -8.33 11.63 2.56
C VAL A 26 -6.90 11.63 3.12
N PHE A 27 -6.76 11.80 4.44
CA PHE A 27 -5.45 11.75 5.09
C PHE A 27 -4.78 10.38 4.93
N SER A 28 -5.54 9.29 5.06
CA SER A 28 -5.02 7.92 4.88
C SER A 28 -4.50 7.70 3.45
N PHE A 29 -5.26 8.11 2.43
CA PHE A 29 -4.79 8.01 1.04
C PHE A 29 -3.56 8.87 0.77
N HIS A 30 -3.50 10.08 1.34
CA HIS A 30 -2.34 10.95 1.21
C HIS A 30 -1.08 10.34 1.85
N ALA A 31 -1.22 9.70 3.01
CA ALA A 31 -0.12 9.02 3.68
C ALA A 31 0.39 7.83 2.85
N ILE A 32 -0.50 7.02 2.29
CA ILE A 32 -0.12 5.90 1.39
C ILE A 32 0.60 6.43 0.16
N TYR A 33 0.01 7.42 -0.53
CA TYR A 33 0.61 8.04 -1.72
C TYR A 33 2.03 8.55 -1.44
N THR A 34 2.20 9.27 -0.34
CA THR A 34 3.52 9.82 0.04
C THR A 34 4.51 8.70 0.35
N GLY A 35 4.07 7.63 1.03
CA GLY A 35 4.91 6.46 1.30
C GLY A 35 5.38 5.78 0.02
N VAL A 36 4.45 5.48 -0.90
CA VAL A 36 4.77 4.88 -2.20
C VAL A 36 5.73 5.78 -2.96
N LYS A 37 5.38 7.06 -3.13
CA LYS A 37 6.19 8.03 -3.85
C LYS A 37 7.61 8.13 -3.30
N ASN A 38 7.80 8.15 -1.99
CA ASN A 38 9.12 8.29 -1.39
C ASN A 38 10.03 7.09 -1.71
N VAL A 39 9.54 5.87 -1.48
CA VAL A 39 10.32 4.64 -1.76
C VAL A 39 10.56 4.49 -3.26
N SER A 40 9.57 4.82 -4.09
CA SER A 40 9.73 4.83 -5.55
C SER A 40 10.77 5.85 -6.01
N VAL A 41 10.79 7.06 -5.45
CA VAL A 41 11.79 8.08 -5.80
C VAL A 41 13.18 7.64 -5.39
N GLU A 42 13.33 7.08 -4.18
CA GLU A 42 14.59 6.52 -3.69
C GLU A 42 15.11 5.43 -4.63
N ALA A 43 14.28 4.42 -4.93
CA ALA A 43 14.66 3.36 -5.85
C ALA A 43 15.01 3.88 -7.25
N LYS A 44 14.25 4.85 -7.78
CA LYS A 44 14.54 5.47 -9.07
C LYS A 44 15.83 6.26 -9.09
N GLN A 45 16.18 6.92 -7.98
CA GLN A 45 17.45 7.66 -7.88
C GLN A 45 18.65 6.72 -7.95
N GLU A 46 18.49 5.50 -7.43
CA GLU A 46 19.54 4.49 -7.43
C GLU A 46 19.66 3.72 -8.75
N PHE A 47 18.53 3.26 -9.29
CA PHE A 47 18.52 2.35 -10.44
C PHE A 47 18.20 3.03 -11.78
N GLY A 48 17.67 4.26 -11.77
CA GLY A 48 17.41 5.04 -12.99
C GLY A 48 16.25 4.56 -13.87
N GLU A 49 15.53 3.52 -13.46
CA GLU A 49 14.42 2.92 -14.22
C GLU A 49 13.07 3.61 -13.93
N ASP A 50 11.99 3.08 -14.50
CA ASP A 50 10.65 3.47 -14.06
C ASP A 50 10.38 3.04 -12.61
N CYS A 51 9.28 3.53 -12.04
CA CYS A 51 8.92 3.29 -10.64
C CYS A 51 8.87 1.80 -10.27
N VAL A 52 8.17 1.02 -11.09
CA VAL A 52 7.90 -0.39 -10.82
C VAL A 52 9.20 -1.20 -10.94
N HIS A 53 9.92 -1.00 -12.04
CA HIS A 53 11.18 -1.71 -12.27
C HIS A 53 12.25 -1.31 -11.24
N SER A 54 12.36 -0.03 -10.89
CA SER A 54 13.29 0.41 -9.85
C SER A 54 13.00 -0.26 -8.50
N LEU A 55 11.73 -0.37 -8.11
CA LEU A 55 11.34 -1.07 -6.88
C LEU A 55 11.70 -2.55 -6.93
N MET A 56 11.52 -3.22 -8.07
CA MET A 56 11.92 -4.62 -8.23
C MET A 56 13.44 -4.82 -8.06
N LEU A 57 14.25 -3.92 -8.62
CA LEU A 57 15.70 -3.91 -8.46
C LEU A 57 16.10 -3.63 -7.01
N TYR A 58 15.46 -2.64 -6.37
CA TYR A 58 15.68 -2.31 -4.96
C TYR A 58 15.40 -3.49 -4.03
N ILE A 59 14.34 -4.26 -4.28
CA ILE A 59 14.03 -5.46 -3.47
C ILE A 59 15.11 -6.54 -3.65
N ARG A 60 15.68 -6.68 -4.85
CA ARG A 60 16.71 -7.69 -5.19
C ARG A 60 18.11 -7.30 -4.74
N SER A 61 18.40 -6.01 -4.59
CA SER A 61 19.70 -5.55 -4.16
C SER A 61 20.06 -6.06 -2.77
N ASP A 62 21.29 -6.52 -2.58
CA ASP A 62 21.82 -6.96 -1.28
C ASP A 62 22.21 -5.79 -0.37
N ASP A 63 22.21 -4.56 -0.91
CA ASP A 63 22.65 -3.35 -0.20
C ASP A 63 21.57 -2.80 0.75
N HIS A 64 20.33 -3.27 0.64
CA HIS A 64 19.21 -2.83 1.49
C HIS A 64 18.86 -3.84 2.57
N ASN A 65 18.52 -3.32 3.75
CA ASN A 65 18.06 -4.15 4.85
C ASN A 65 16.64 -4.69 4.59
N GLU A 66 16.24 -5.70 5.37
CA GLU A 66 14.94 -6.36 5.22
C GLU A 66 13.75 -5.39 5.37
N LYS A 67 13.85 -4.37 6.21
CA LYS A 67 12.75 -3.40 6.42
C LYS A 67 12.50 -2.57 5.16
N ASP A 68 13.56 -2.15 4.50
CA ASP A 68 13.47 -1.34 3.28
C ASP A 68 12.93 -2.19 2.12
N LYS A 69 13.38 -3.46 2.01
CA LYS A 69 12.81 -4.45 1.08
C LYS A 69 11.32 -4.68 1.32
N ILE A 70 10.90 -4.84 2.57
CA ILE A 70 9.47 -4.98 2.94
C ILE A 70 8.67 -3.75 2.51
N HIS A 71 9.21 -2.54 2.70
CA HIS A 71 8.56 -1.30 2.26
C HIS A 71 8.47 -1.20 0.74
N ALA A 72 9.49 -1.62 0.00
CA ALA A 72 9.45 -1.65 -1.46
C ALA A 72 8.42 -2.67 -1.98
N VAL A 73 8.32 -3.86 -1.36
CA VAL A 73 7.26 -4.85 -1.67
C VAL A 73 5.88 -4.28 -1.36
N TRP A 74 5.72 -3.61 -0.22
CA TRP A 74 4.48 -2.91 0.11
C TRP A 74 4.11 -1.87 -0.95
N ALA A 75 5.08 -1.08 -1.43
CA ALA A 75 4.87 -0.06 -2.46
C ALA A 75 4.44 -0.69 -3.80
N LEU A 76 5.11 -1.77 -4.24
CA LEU A 76 4.67 -2.56 -5.40
C LEU A 76 3.24 -3.04 -5.25
N GLY A 77 2.88 -3.53 -4.06
CA GLY A 77 1.51 -3.94 -3.76
C GLY A 77 0.49 -2.81 -3.91
N GLN A 78 0.81 -1.57 -3.49
CA GLN A 78 -0.08 -0.42 -3.65
C GLN A 78 -0.31 -0.07 -5.11
N LEU A 79 0.75 -0.11 -5.94
CA LEU A 79 0.67 0.15 -7.37
C LEU A 79 -0.18 -0.91 -8.10
N ALA A 80 -0.18 -2.16 -7.61
CA ALA A 80 -0.97 -3.26 -8.16
C ALA A 80 -0.80 -3.46 -9.67
N ASP A 81 0.42 -3.29 -10.16
CA ASP A 81 0.78 -3.54 -11.55
C ASP A 81 0.78 -5.05 -11.83
N SER A 82 -0.05 -5.51 -12.77
CA SER A 82 -0.16 -6.94 -13.08
C SER A 82 1.13 -7.53 -13.65
N ASN A 83 2.03 -6.71 -14.20
CA ASN A 83 3.31 -7.16 -14.76
C ASN A 83 4.30 -7.62 -13.68
N VAL A 84 4.09 -7.24 -12.41
CA VAL A 84 4.98 -7.66 -11.32
C VAL A 84 4.63 -9.01 -10.71
N VAL A 85 3.52 -9.63 -11.11
CA VAL A 85 3.07 -10.91 -10.54
C VAL A 85 4.15 -12.00 -10.65
N PRO A 86 4.81 -12.23 -11.81
CA PRO A 86 5.86 -13.24 -11.90
C PRO A 86 7.03 -12.98 -10.94
N PHE A 87 7.40 -11.71 -10.76
CA PHE A 87 8.46 -11.31 -9.83
C PHE A 87 8.08 -11.57 -8.37
N LEU A 88 6.85 -11.23 -7.98
CA LEU A 88 6.35 -11.45 -6.63
C LEU A 88 6.17 -12.94 -6.32
N GLU A 89 5.76 -13.76 -7.29
CA GLU A 89 5.68 -15.22 -7.14
C GLU A 89 7.07 -15.85 -6.98
N ASP A 90 8.09 -15.30 -7.64
CA ASP A 90 9.46 -15.74 -7.44
C ASP A 90 9.96 -15.40 -6.02
N LEU A 91 9.71 -14.18 -5.55
CA LEU A 91 9.98 -13.81 -4.15
C LEU A 91 9.20 -14.70 -3.17
N GLN A 92 7.95 -15.05 -3.48
CA GLN A 92 7.17 -15.95 -2.64
C GLN A 92 7.87 -17.30 -2.45
N LYS A 93 8.48 -17.86 -3.51
CA LYS A 93 9.23 -19.11 -3.45
C LYS A 93 10.54 -18.95 -2.69
N GLU A 94 11.28 -17.88 -2.97
CA GLU A 94 12.56 -17.57 -2.31
C GLU A 94 12.40 -17.44 -0.79
N TYR A 95 11.38 -16.73 -0.34
CA TYR A 95 11.08 -16.56 1.08
C TYR A 95 10.27 -17.72 1.70
N ALA A 96 10.01 -18.78 0.92
CA ALA A 96 9.20 -19.94 1.33
C ALA A 96 7.84 -19.53 1.94
N CYS A 97 7.18 -18.54 1.34
CA CYS A 97 5.93 -18.00 1.85
C CYS A 97 4.76 -18.91 1.48
N GLU A 98 4.33 -19.74 2.44
CA GLU A 98 3.12 -20.55 2.32
C GLU A 98 1.87 -19.74 2.72
N LYS A 99 0.74 -19.99 2.04
CA LYS A 99 -0.53 -19.28 2.31
C LYS A 99 -1.03 -19.47 3.75
N GLU A 100 -0.74 -20.60 4.39
CA GLU A 100 -1.12 -20.87 5.78
C GLU A 100 -0.10 -20.31 6.79
N GLN A 101 1.13 -20.00 6.35
CA GLN A 101 2.21 -19.51 7.20
C GLN A 101 2.51 -18.04 6.92
N THR A 102 1.52 -17.17 7.13
CA THR A 102 1.75 -15.71 7.13
C THR A 102 2.42 -15.26 8.45
N LYS A 103 3.55 -15.87 8.83
CA LYS A 103 4.22 -15.59 10.10
C LYS A 103 5.17 -14.39 10.04
N THR A 104 5.76 -14.13 8.87
CA THR A 104 6.70 -13.02 8.69
C THR A 104 6.03 -11.84 7.98
N LYS A 105 6.52 -10.63 8.31
CA LYS A 105 6.01 -9.39 7.70
C LYS A 105 6.28 -9.37 6.19
N ILE A 106 7.44 -9.86 5.74
CA ILE A 106 7.77 -9.94 4.32
C ILE A 106 6.81 -10.87 3.56
N CYS A 107 6.49 -12.06 4.10
CA CYS A 107 5.52 -12.94 3.47
C CYS A 107 4.11 -12.34 3.41
N TYR A 108 3.69 -11.63 4.46
CA TYR A 108 2.43 -10.89 4.44
C TYR A 108 2.38 -9.87 3.28
N GLU A 109 3.44 -9.07 3.14
CA GLU A 109 3.51 -8.05 2.09
C GLU A 109 3.58 -8.67 0.69
N ILE A 110 4.37 -9.74 0.48
CA ILE A 110 4.45 -10.45 -0.80
C ILE A 110 3.08 -11.01 -1.19
N LEU A 111 2.44 -11.79 -0.32
CA LEU A 111 1.16 -12.43 -0.61
C LEU A 111 0.04 -11.39 -0.88
N LYS A 112 0.07 -10.28 -0.15
CA LYS A 112 -0.85 -9.16 -0.37
C LYS A 112 -0.58 -8.47 -1.70
N ALA A 113 0.68 -8.20 -2.04
CA ALA A 113 1.08 -7.59 -3.30
C ALA A 113 0.67 -8.46 -4.49
N ILE A 114 0.85 -9.79 -4.42
CA ILE A 114 0.36 -10.73 -5.44
C ILE A 114 -1.16 -10.60 -5.59
N LYS A 115 -1.88 -10.70 -4.46
CA LYS A 115 -3.35 -10.60 -4.47
C LYS A 115 -3.83 -9.32 -5.14
N TRP A 116 -3.23 -8.18 -4.80
CA TRP A 116 -3.61 -6.87 -5.34
C TRP A 116 -3.19 -6.69 -6.79
N SER A 117 -2.01 -7.19 -7.20
CA SER A 117 -1.57 -7.10 -8.59
C SER A 117 -2.42 -7.97 -9.53
N VAL A 118 -3.02 -9.05 -9.02
CA VAL A 118 -3.94 -9.91 -9.79
C VAL A 118 -5.36 -9.34 -9.85
N HIS A 119 -5.88 -8.80 -8.74
CA HIS A 119 -7.30 -8.43 -8.62
C HIS A 119 -7.56 -6.92 -8.62
N GLY A 120 -6.50 -6.11 -8.62
CA GLY A 120 -6.56 -4.68 -8.33
C GLY A 120 -6.69 -4.39 -6.82
N ASN A 121 -6.58 -3.10 -6.50
CA ASN A 121 -6.84 -2.53 -5.18
C ASN A 121 -7.43 -1.11 -5.33
N LEU A 122 -7.63 -0.40 -4.22
CA LEU A 122 -8.18 0.97 -4.21
C LEU A 122 -7.14 2.07 -4.49
N THR A 123 -5.86 1.71 -4.59
CA THR A 123 -4.70 2.60 -4.66
C THR A 123 -3.90 2.45 -5.96
N ASN A 124 -4.38 1.63 -6.90
CA ASN A 124 -3.76 1.33 -8.19
C ASN A 124 -3.68 2.51 -9.17
N TRP A 125 -4.32 3.64 -8.84
CA TRP A 125 -4.28 4.88 -9.61
C TRP A 125 -3.07 5.77 -9.25
N MET A 126 -2.30 5.39 -8.23
CA MET A 126 -1.18 6.16 -7.69
C MET A 126 0.04 6.22 -8.63
#